data_AF-A0A160ME84-F1
#
_entry.id   AF-A0A160ME84-F1
#
_cell.length_a   1.000
_cell.length_b   1.000
_cell.length_c   1.000
_cell.angle_alpha   90.00
_cell.angle_beta   90.00
_cell.angle_gamma   90.00
#
_symmetry.space_group_name_H-M   'P 1'
#
loop_
_entity.id
_entity.type
_entity.pdbx_description
1 polymer ?
#
loop_
_entity_poly.entity_id
_entity_poly.type
_entity_poly.pdbx_seq_one_letter_code
_entity_poly.pdbx_strand_id
1 'polypeptide(L)'
;MEDIIYIEIGKLIKKTRLLRNLTQQELSESINITRASIANIERGSQKISLYTLYQVAESLDVSPKSLLPEVEVLTKSQKNLNTDLDNLKERLTLKELEWVYQIKKKTENEGGLKDENKKEDRTES
;
A
#
# COMPACT_ATOMS: atom_id res chain seq x y z
N MET A 1 -1.52 -4.53 7.16
CA MET A 1 -0.62 -3.64 7.94
C MET A 1 0.71 -3.48 7.21
N GLU A 2 1.31 -4.57 6.72
CA GLU A 2 2.51 -4.53 5.87
C GLU A 2 2.26 -3.80 4.53
N ASP A 3 1.04 -3.83 4.00
CA ASP A 3 0.77 -3.20 2.69
C ASP A 3 0.67 -1.67 2.76
N ILE A 4 0.27 -1.12 3.92
CA ILE A 4 0.09 0.33 4.10
C ILE A 4 1.42 1.06 3.92
N ILE A 5 2.52 0.51 4.46
CA ILE A 5 3.85 1.13 4.32
C ILE A 5 4.27 1.22 2.85
N TYR A 6 4.03 0.18 2.05
CA TYR A 6 4.38 0.20 0.62
C TYR A 6 3.49 1.15 -0.18
N ILE A 7 2.20 1.27 0.17
CA ILE A 7 1.30 2.26 -0.43
C ILE A 7 1.79 3.69 -0.15
N GLU A 8 2.16 3.99 1.09
CA GLU A 8 2.64 5.34 1.45
C GLU A 8 4.00 5.65 0.81
N ILE A 9 4.94 4.70 0.79
CA ILE A 9 6.21 4.85 0.05
C ILE A 9 5.93 5.10 -1.44
N GLY A 10 5.05 4.31 -2.06
CA GLY A 10 4.67 4.48 -3.47
C GLY A 10 4.09 5.86 -3.77
N LYS A 11 3.24 6.40 -2.89
CA LYS A 11 2.71 7.77 -2.99
C LYS A 11 3.82 8.82 -2.91
N LEU A 12 4.77 8.68 -1.98
CA LEU A 12 5.89 9.61 -1.82
C LEU A 12 6.81 9.60 -3.04
N ILE A 13 7.11 8.41 -3.59
CA ILE A 13 7.89 8.25 -4.83
C ILE A 13 7.17 8.94 -5.99
N LYS A 14 5.88 8.64 -6.21
CA LYS A 14 5.09 9.24 -7.28
C LYS A 14 5.04 10.77 -7.18
N LYS A 15 4.77 11.28 -5.98
CA LYS A 15 4.73 12.72 -5.72
C LYS A 15 6.07 13.37 -6.07
N THR A 16 7.17 12.81 -5.58
CA THR A 16 8.51 13.34 -5.81
C THR A 16 8.89 13.29 -7.28
N ARG A 17 8.60 12.17 -7.98
CA ARG A 17 8.81 12.03 -9.42
C ARG A 17 8.08 13.11 -10.22
N LEU A 18 6.81 13.36 -9.92
CA LEU A 18 6.01 14.39 -10.59
C LEU A 18 6.55 15.80 -10.33
N LEU A 19 7.05 16.09 -9.12
CA LEU A 19 7.71 17.36 -8.82
C LEU A 19 9.01 17.55 -9.61
N ARG A 20 9.67 16.46 -10.00
CA ARG A 20 10.85 16.46 -10.88
C ARG A 20 10.49 16.46 -12.38
N ASN A 21 9.21 16.53 -12.74
CA ASN A 21 8.71 16.45 -14.12
C ASN A 21 9.15 15.18 -14.88
N LEU A 22 9.40 14.09 -14.17
CA LEU A 22 9.77 12.82 -14.78
C LEU A 22 8.54 11.95 -15.02
N THR A 23 8.55 11.19 -16.11
CA THR A 23 7.63 10.09 -16.40
C THR A 23 8.07 8.81 -15.68
N GLN A 24 7.16 7.84 -15.57
CA GLN A 24 7.53 6.51 -15.03
C GLN A 24 8.56 5.80 -15.90
N GLN A 25 8.57 6.08 -17.21
CA GLN A 25 9.53 5.52 -18.15
C GLN A 25 10.93 6.07 -17.86
N GLU A 26 11.07 7.39 -17.77
CA GLU A 26 12.37 8.05 -17.51
C GLU A 26 12.96 7.63 -16.15
N LEU A 27 12.15 7.54 -15.10
CA LEU A 27 12.62 7.02 -13.81
C LEU A 27 13.01 5.53 -13.88
N SER A 28 12.31 4.73 -14.69
CA SER A 28 12.63 3.31 -14.81
C SER A 28 13.96 3.09 -15.54
N GLU A 29 14.24 3.91 -16.56
CA GLU A 29 15.47 3.87 -17.33
C GLU A 29 16.68 4.30 -16.49
N SER A 30 16.53 5.33 -15.65
CA SER A 30 17.63 5.84 -14.82
C SER A 30 18.14 4.86 -13.76
N ILE A 31 17.28 3.94 -13.29
CA ILE A 31 17.65 2.93 -12.28
C ILE A 31 17.65 1.50 -12.83
N ASN A 32 17.51 1.34 -14.15
CA ASN A 32 17.54 0.08 -14.88
C ASN A 32 16.53 -0.96 -14.37
N ILE A 33 15.26 -0.56 -14.22
CA ILE A 33 14.14 -1.47 -13.98
C ILE A 33 13.02 -1.24 -15.00
N THR A 34 11.99 -2.07 -15.01
CA THR A 34 10.88 -1.90 -15.95
C THR A 34 9.96 -0.75 -15.53
N ARG A 35 9.40 -0.02 -16.50
CA ARG A 35 8.33 0.96 -16.26
C ARG A 35 7.16 0.36 -15.49
N ALA A 36 6.79 -0.89 -15.79
CA ALA A 36 5.74 -1.61 -15.07
C ALA A 36 6.08 -1.77 -13.58
N SER A 37 7.34 -2.05 -13.26
CA SER A 37 7.80 -2.12 -11.87
C SER A 37 7.68 -0.79 -11.14
N ILE A 38 8.09 0.32 -11.77
CA ILE A 38 7.85 1.67 -11.20
C ILE A 38 6.36 1.90 -10.97
N ALA A 39 5.51 1.57 -11.94
CA ALA A 39 4.05 1.75 -11.80
C ALA A 39 3.46 0.91 -10.65
N ASN A 40 3.94 -0.32 -10.45
CA ASN A 40 3.50 -1.20 -9.37
C ASN A 40 4.00 -0.71 -8.00
N ILE A 41 5.25 -0.24 -7.92
CA ILE A 41 5.83 0.38 -6.73
C ILE A 41 5.04 1.62 -6.34
N GLU A 42 4.75 2.52 -7.29
CA GLU A 42 3.98 3.74 -7.02
C GLU A 42 2.55 3.49 -6.54
N ARG A 43 1.96 2.34 -6.92
CA ARG A 43 0.65 1.90 -6.41
C ARG A 43 0.75 1.17 -5.06
N GLY A 44 1.95 0.81 -4.61
CA GLY A 44 2.17 -0.01 -3.43
C GLY A 44 1.87 -1.49 -3.63
N SER A 45 1.58 -1.94 -4.86
CA SER A 45 1.28 -3.35 -5.16
C SER A 45 2.54 -4.22 -5.33
N GLN A 46 3.71 -3.60 -5.42
CA GLN A 46 5.00 -4.29 -5.42
C GLN A 46 5.86 -3.78 -4.26
N LYS A 47 6.39 -4.73 -3.47
CA LYS A 47 7.37 -4.43 -2.43
C LYS A 47 8.67 -3.92 -3.05
N ILE A 48 9.22 -2.84 -2.50
CA ILE A 48 10.49 -2.27 -2.93
C ILE A 48 11.61 -2.77 -2.02
N SER A 49 12.76 -3.11 -2.60
CA SER A 49 13.96 -3.42 -1.82
C SER A 49 14.60 -2.14 -1.28
N LEU A 50 15.38 -2.25 -0.19
CA LEU A 50 16.12 -1.09 0.32
C LEU A 50 17.09 -0.54 -0.74
N TYR A 51 17.77 -1.41 -1.48
CA TYR A 51 18.68 -1.00 -2.55
C TYR A 51 17.96 -0.18 -3.63
N THR A 52 16.83 -0.68 -4.13
CA THR A 52 16.02 0.04 -5.14
C THR A 52 15.49 1.37 -4.60
N LEU A 53 15.11 1.44 -3.31
CA LEU A 53 14.69 2.70 -2.69
C LEU A 53 15.80 3.75 -2.75
N TYR A 54 17.05 3.36 -2.49
CA TYR A 54 18.20 4.25 -2.58
C TYR A 54 18.47 4.69 -4.03
N GLN A 55 18.38 3.78 -5.00
CA GLN A 55 18.51 4.14 -6.41
C GLN A 55 17.43 5.14 -6.85
N VAL A 56 16.18 4.94 -6.42
CA VAL A 56 15.08 5.88 -6.68
C VAL A 56 15.37 7.24 -6.05
N ALA A 57 15.84 7.26 -4.79
CA ALA A 57 16.17 8.50 -4.09
C ALA A 57 17.28 9.29 -4.80
N GLU A 58 18.34 8.58 -5.22
CA GLU A 58 19.45 9.15 -6.00
C GLU A 58 18.96 9.70 -7.34
N SER A 59 18.18 8.92 -8.11
CA SER A 59 17.64 9.38 -9.39
C SER A 59 16.69 10.55 -9.26
N LEU A 60 15.98 10.67 -8.13
CA LEU A 60 15.10 11.80 -7.84
C LEU A 60 15.82 12.93 -7.11
N ASP A 61 17.12 12.80 -6.86
CA ASP A 61 17.98 13.76 -6.17
C ASP A 61 17.39 14.22 -4.81
N VAL A 62 16.95 13.24 -4.03
CA VAL A 62 16.42 13.44 -2.67
C VAL A 62 17.06 12.47 -1.69
N SER A 63 16.95 12.76 -0.40
CA SER A 63 17.34 11.80 0.63
C SER A 63 16.41 10.57 0.62
N PRO A 64 16.90 9.34 0.85
CA PRO A 64 16.02 8.17 1.01
C PRO A 64 14.96 8.36 2.11
N LYS A 65 15.30 9.12 3.16
CA LYS A 65 14.37 9.44 4.26
C LYS A 65 13.10 10.15 3.78
N SER A 66 13.18 11.04 2.79
CA SER A 66 11.99 11.75 2.29
C SER A 66 11.03 10.86 1.50
N LEU A 67 11.45 9.64 1.15
CA LEU A 67 10.60 8.62 0.52
C LEU A 67 10.00 7.65 1.54
N LEU A 68 10.26 7.83 2.84
CA LEU A 68 9.70 7.03 3.92
C LEU A 68 8.59 7.79 4.65
N PRO A 69 7.47 7.13 4.99
CA PRO A 69 6.41 7.75 5.76
C PRO A 69 6.81 7.88 7.23
N GLU A 70 6.23 8.89 7.90
CA GLU A 70 6.32 9.04 9.35
C GLU A 70 5.52 7.92 10.06
N VAL A 71 5.97 7.52 11.25
CA VAL A 71 5.37 6.41 12.01
C VAL A 71 3.90 6.70 12.39
N GLU A 72 3.57 7.98 12.62
CA GLU A 72 2.21 8.41 12.94
C GLU A 72 1.24 8.16 11.77
N VAL A 73 1.72 8.24 10.53
CA VAL A 73 0.87 7.97 9.34
C VAL A 73 0.47 6.50 9.31
N LEU A 74 1.41 5.61 9.61
CA LEU A 74 1.19 4.16 9.62
C LEU A 74 0.23 3.72 10.74
N THR A 75 0.15 4.48 11.83
CA THR A 75 -0.70 4.17 13.00
C THR A 75 -2.06 4.87 12.98
N LYS A 76 -2.19 6.04 12.31
CA LYS A 76 -3.47 6.77 12.19
C LYS A 76 -4.57 5.99 11.46
N SER A 77 -4.23 5.19 10.44
CA SER A 77 -5.21 4.32 9.77
C SER A 77 -5.88 3.31 10.71
N GLN A 78 -5.21 2.90 11.79
CA GLN A 78 -5.81 2.02 12.81
C GLN A 78 -6.71 2.79 13.79
N LYS A 79 -6.31 4.01 14.18
CA LYS A 79 -7.09 4.83 15.12
C LYS A 79 -8.42 5.30 14.55
N ASN A 80 -8.46 5.70 13.28
CA ASN A 80 -9.71 6.14 12.65
C ASN A 80 -10.72 5.00 12.53
N LEU A 81 -10.28 3.80 12.11
CA LEU A 81 -11.16 2.63 12.02
C LEU A 81 -11.74 2.22 13.39
N ASN A 82 -10.92 2.23 14.44
CA ASN A 82 -11.37 1.86 15.78
C ASN A 82 -12.32 2.93 16.38
N THR A 83 -12.00 4.21 16.18
CA THR A 83 -12.84 5.32 16.65
C THR A 83 -14.19 5.33 15.92
N ASP A 84 -14.20 5.07 14.62
CA ASP A 84 -15.43 4.98 13.83
C ASP A 84 -16.27 3.76 14.22
N LEU A 85 -15.65 2.61 14.51
CA LEU A 85 -16.36 1.41 14.96
C LEU A 85 -16.98 1.58 16.35
N ASP A 86 -16.29 2.22 17.28
CA ASP A 86 -16.81 2.45 18.63
C ASP A 86 -17.96 3.47 18.61
N ASN A 87 -17.83 4.56 17.84
CA ASN A 87 -18.93 5.51 17.60
C ASN A 87 -20.11 4.88 16.86
N LEU A 88 -19.86 3.89 15.99
CA LEU A 88 -20.90 3.18 15.25
C LEU A 88 -21.67 2.21 16.17
N LYS A 89 -20.99 1.48 17.06
CA LYS A 89 -21.65 0.58 18.04
C LYS A 89 -22.66 1.32 18.91
N GLU A 90 -22.39 2.56 19.28
CA GLU A 90 -23.28 3.39 20.10
C GLU A 90 -24.54 3.87 19.35
N ARG A 91 -24.54 3.80 18.02
CA ARG A 91 -25.60 4.33 17.15
C ARG A 91 -26.39 3.26 16.40
N LEU A 92 -25.96 2.00 16.45
CA LEU A 92 -26.63 0.88 15.79
C LEU A 92 -27.74 0.30 16.66
N THR A 93 -28.82 -0.11 16.02
CA THR A 93 -29.88 -0.89 16.65
C THR A 93 -29.44 -2.33 16.88
N LEU A 94 -30.11 -3.05 17.79
CA LEU A 94 -29.83 -4.46 18.08
C LEU A 94 -29.86 -5.34 16.83
N LYS A 95 -30.78 -5.09 15.89
CA LYS A 95 -30.88 -5.85 14.63
C LYS A 95 -29.68 -5.62 13.72
N GLU A 96 -29.16 -4.39 13.67
CA GLU A 96 -28.00 -4.06 12.86
C GLU A 96 -26.71 -4.61 13.48
N LEU A 97 -26.59 -4.60 14.81
CA LEU A 97 -25.49 -5.26 15.52
C LEU A 97 -25.48 -6.77 15.30
N GLU A 98 -26.65 -7.41 15.37
CA GLU A 98 -26.82 -8.83 15.06
C GLU A 98 -26.34 -9.13 13.63
N TRP A 99 -26.74 -8.31 12.66
CA TRP A 99 -26.33 -8.46 11.26
C TRP A 99 -24.81 -8.33 11.07
N VAL A 100 -24.16 -7.35 11.72
CA VAL A 100 -22.70 -7.19 11.70
C VAL A 100 -22.00 -8.42 12.30
N TYR A 101 -22.52 -8.97 13.40
CA TYR A 101 -21.97 -10.16 14.04
C TYR A 101 -22.06 -11.40 13.12
N GLN A 102 -23.18 -11.56 12.39
CA GLN A 102 -23.33 -12.64 11.43
C GLN A 102 -22.34 -12.54 10.27
N ILE A 103 -22.07 -11.32 9.77
CA ILE A 103 -21.04 -11.10 8.75
C ILE A 103 -19.67 -11.51 9.27
N LYS A 104 -19.30 -11.05 10.47
CA LYS A 104 -17.99 -11.36 11.07
C LYS A 104 -17.78 -12.88 11.20
N LYS A 105 -18.79 -13.58 11.74
CA LYS A 105 -18.76 -15.05 11.90
C LYS A 105 -18.65 -15.77 10.55
N LYS A 106 -19.32 -15.26 9.51
CA LYS A 106 -19.24 -15.82 8.15
C LYS A 106 -17.84 -15.62 7.54
N THR A 107 -17.26 -14.43 7.68
CA THR A 107 -15.92 -14.11 7.18
C THR A 107 -14.79 -14.84 7.90
N GLU A 108 -14.96 -15.14 9.20
CA GLU A 108 -13.97 -15.90 9.99
C GLU A 108 -14.02 -17.40 9.67
N ASN A 109 -15.20 -17.94 9.36
CA ASN A 109 -15.39 -19.36 9.02
C ASN A 109 -15.02 -19.71 7.56
N GLU A 110 -15.11 -18.76 6.64
CA GLU A 110 -14.81 -19.01 5.21
C GLU A 110 -13.30 -18.95 4.89
N GLY A 111 -12.42 -18.68 5.87
CA GLY A 111 -10.99 -18.51 5.67
C GLY A 111 -10.72 -17.21 4.92
N GLY A 112 -10.30 -16.18 5.66
CA GLY A 112 -10.24 -14.78 5.23
C GLY A 112 -9.74 -14.55 3.80
N LEU A 113 -10.30 -13.49 3.17
CA LEU A 113 -9.95 -12.93 1.86
C LEU A 113 -8.64 -13.52 1.29
N LYS A 114 -8.76 -14.55 0.46
CA LYS A 114 -7.63 -15.02 -0.33
C LYS A 114 -7.24 -13.86 -1.25
N ASP A 115 -6.03 -13.35 -1.10
CA ASP A 115 -5.41 -12.45 -2.07
C ASP A 115 -5.42 -13.14 -3.44
N GLU A 116 -6.34 -12.74 -4.32
CA GLU A 116 -6.48 -13.31 -5.67
C GLU A 116 -5.40 -12.83 -6.67
N ASN A 117 -4.30 -12.24 -6.20
CA ASN A 117 -3.20 -11.81 -7.06
C ASN A 117 -1.90 -12.58 -6.76
N LYS A 118 -1.90 -13.90 -6.98
CA LYS A 118 -0.66 -14.67 -7.17
C LYS A 118 -0.86 -15.92 -8.03
N LYS A 119 -1.32 -15.74 -9.28
CA LYS A 119 -1.14 -16.73 -10.36
C LYS A 119 -1.00 -16.06 -11.72
N GLU A 120 0.10 -15.33 -11.91
CA GLU A 120 0.79 -15.31 -13.19
C GLU A 120 2.27 -15.38 -12.84
N ASP A 121 2.81 -16.60 -12.80
CA ASP A 121 4.01 -16.97 -13.56
C ASP A 121 4.44 -18.37 -13.12
N ARG A 122 4.55 -19.27 -14.12
CA ARG A 122 5.16 -20.61 -14.16
C ARG A 122 4.34 -21.52 -15.09
N THR A 123 4.48 -21.26 -16.38
CA THR A 123 4.70 -22.32 -17.37
C THR A 123 5.48 -21.71 -18.53
N GLU A 124 6.80 -21.65 -18.40
CA GLU A 124 7.70 -21.78 -19.54
C GLU A 124 8.83 -22.74 -19.15
N SER A 125 9.06 -23.71 -20.05
CA SER A 125 10.05 -24.80 -20.08
C SER A 125 9.73 -26.06 -19.28
#